data_AF-C1AWX3-F1
#
_entry.id   AF-C1AWX3-F1
#
_cell.length_a   1.000
_cell.length_b   1.000
_cell.length_c   1.000
_cell.angle_alpha   90.00
_cell.angle_beta   90.00
_cell.angle_gamma   90.00
#
_symmetry.space_group_name_H-M   'P 1'
#
loop_
_entity.id
_entity.type
_entity.pdbx_description
1 polymer ?
#
loop_
_entity_poly.entity_id
_entity_poly.type
_entity_poly.pdbx_seq_one_letter_code
_entity_poly.pdbx_strand_id
1 'polypeptide(L)' 'MKLRINQLSTSPPYLDLPDDLTGYAVTLDLSHCDAAHEAGLGALISEVRSRGAARVVITGSPRELEGTGRTHGAAAA' A
#
# COMPACT_ATOMS: atom_id res chain seq x y z
N MET A 1 4.36 -12.95 4.02
CA MET A 1 3.18 -13.17 3.15
C MET A 1 3.12 -12.06 2.11
N LYS A 2 2.71 -12.34 0.86
CA LYS A 2 2.55 -11.32 -0.20
C LYS A 2 1.08 -11.24 -0.64
N LEU A 3 0.53 -10.04 -0.67
CA LEU A 3 -0.83 -9.72 -1.12
C LEU A 3 -0.75 -8.75 -2.31
N ARG A 4 -1.59 -8.96 -3.32
CA ARG A 4 -1.68 -8.09 -4.49
C ARG A 4 -2.88 -7.19 -4.36
N ILE A 5 -2.69 -5.88 -4.34
CA ILE A 5 -3.79 -4.95 -4.02
C ILE A 5 -4.87 -4.96 -5.10
N ASN A 6 -4.52 -5.17 -6.36
CA ASN A 6 -5.48 -5.32 -7.47
C ASN A 6 -6.34 -6.60 -7.40
N GLN A 7 -6.17 -7.42 -6.36
CA GLN A 7 -6.98 -8.60 -6.06
C GLN A 7 -7.68 -8.48 -4.70
N LEU A 8 -7.52 -7.34 -4.01
CA LEU A 8 -8.15 -7.09 -2.73
C LEU A 8 -9.31 -6.12 -2.92
N SER A 9 -10.31 -6.29 -2.06
CA SER A 9 -11.37 -5.29 -1.87
C SER A 9 -10.76 -3.90 -1.61
N THR A 10 -11.23 -2.90 -2.36
CA THR A 10 -10.78 -1.49 -2.25
C THR A 10 -11.48 -0.73 -1.14
N SER A 11 -12.46 -1.33 -0.48
CA SER A 11 -13.21 -0.76 0.64
C SER A 11 -13.59 -1.84 1.65
N PRO A 12 -13.80 -1.48 2.93
CA PRO A 12 -14.35 -2.40 3.91
C PRO A 12 -15.72 -2.98 3.49
N PRO A 13 -16.04 -4.20 3.95
CA PRO A 13 -15.18 -5.11 4.69
C PRO A 13 -14.10 -5.74 3.78
N TYR A 14 -12.84 -5.78 4.24
CA TYR A 14 -11.74 -6.39 3.49
C TYR A 14 -11.79 -7.93 3.62
N LEU A 15 -12.71 -8.55 2.90
CA LEU A 15 -13.01 -9.99 2.98
C LEU A 15 -11.86 -10.87 2.50
N ASP A 16 -10.99 -10.31 1.65
CA ASP A 16 -9.84 -11.02 1.07
C ASP A 16 -8.62 -11.06 1.99
N LEU A 17 -8.71 -10.43 3.18
CA LEU A 17 -7.66 -10.44 4.19
C LEU A 17 -7.93 -11.54 5.24
N PRO A 18 -6.91 -12.29 5.68
CA PRO A 18 -7.01 -13.15 6.86
C PRO A 18 -7.35 -12.35 8.12
N ASP A 19 -8.16 -12.93 9.02
CA ASP A 19 -8.60 -12.27 10.26
C ASP A 19 -7.44 -11.99 11.24
N ASP A 20 -6.44 -12.86 11.29
CA ASP A 20 -5.26 -12.70 12.14
C ASP A 20 -3.97 -12.73 11.30
N LEU A 21 -3.17 -11.67 11.46
CA LEU A 21 -1.89 -11.46 10.81
C LEU A 21 -0.76 -11.32 11.85
N THR A 22 -1.01 -11.69 13.10
CA THR A 22 -0.05 -11.61 14.20
C THR A 22 1.29 -12.27 13.85
N GLY A 23 2.37 -11.50 13.96
CA GLY A 23 3.73 -12.00 13.72
C GLY A 23 4.13 -12.08 12.24
N TYR A 24 3.21 -11.85 11.30
CA TYR A 24 3.53 -11.91 9.87
C TYR A 24 4.13 -10.60 9.37
N ALA A 25 5.17 -10.72 8.53
CA ALA A 25 5.57 -9.66 7.61
C ALA A 25 4.70 -9.73 6.35
N VAL A 26 3.90 -8.70 6.09
CA VAL A 26 2.98 -8.60 4.96
C VAL A 26 3.58 -7.68 3.90
N THR A 27 3.63 -8.17 2.66
CA THR A 27 4.04 -7.40 1.49
C THR A 27 2.82 -7.04 0.69
N LEU A 28 2.58 -5.75 0.47
CA LEU A 28 1.54 -5.23 -0.42
C LEU A 28 2.18 -4.90 -1.77
N ASP A 29 1.67 -5.52 -2.83
CA ASP A 29 2.14 -5.33 -4.20
C ASP A 29 1.20 -4.39 -4.96
N LEU A 30 1.74 -3.24 -5.37
CA LEU A 30 1.08 -2.19 -6.16
C LEU A 30 1.16 -2.42 -7.66
N SER A 31 1.78 -3.52 -8.09
CA SER A 31 1.86 -3.87 -9.50
C SER A 31 0.45 -3.98 -10.09
N HIS A 32 0.17 -3.20 -11.14
CA HIS A 32 -1.14 -3.13 -11.81
C HIS A 32 -2.28 -2.53 -10.94
N CYS A 33 -1.96 -1.67 -9.98
CA CYS A 33 -2.96 -0.85 -9.29
C CYS A 33 -3.41 0.34 -10.16
N ASP A 34 -4.64 0.79 -9.91
CA ASP A 34 -5.20 2.05 -10.41
C ASP A 34 -5.40 3.05 -9.25
N ALA A 35 -5.89 4.25 -9.58
CA ALA A 35 -6.10 5.33 -8.62
C ALA A 35 -7.07 4.97 -7.47
N ALA A 36 -8.04 4.07 -7.69
CA ALA A 36 -8.96 3.66 -6.63
C ALA A 36 -8.26 2.76 -5.60
N HIS A 37 -7.38 1.86 -6.07
CA HIS A 37 -6.54 1.03 -5.21
C HIS A 37 -5.54 1.88 -4.41
N GLU A 38 -4.98 2.93 -5.01
CA GLU A 38 -4.07 3.85 -4.32
C GLU A 38 -4.79 4.69 -3.25
N ALA A 39 -6.00 5.18 -3.55
CA ALA A 39 -6.81 5.91 -2.58
C ALA A 39 -7.16 5.06 -1.35
N GLY A 40 -7.36 3.75 -1.53
CA GLY A 40 -7.65 2.79 -0.46
C GLY A 40 -6.41 2.28 0.30
N LEU A 41 -5.19 2.51 -0.21
CA LEU A 41 -3.96 1.91 0.33
C LEU A 41 -3.73 2.24 1.81
N GLY A 42 -3.95 3.49 2.21
CA GLY A 42 -3.76 3.92 3.60
C GLY A 42 -4.69 3.19 4.59
N ALA A 43 -5.95 2.99 4.17
CA ALA A 43 -6.92 2.25 4.96
C ALA A 43 -6.57 0.75 5.03
N LEU A 44 -6.11 0.18 3.92
CA LEU A 44 -5.65 -1.20 3.86
C LEU A 44 -4.42 -1.45 4.76
N ILE A 45 -3.45 -0.54 4.78
CA ILE A 45 -2.28 -0.64 5.68
C ILE A 45 -2.72 -0.59 7.15
N SER A 46 -3.65 0.29 7.48
CA SER A 46 -4.20 0.42 8.83
C SER A 46 -4.91 -0.86 9.27
N GLU A 47 -5.70 -1.45 8.38
CA GLU A 47 -6.38 -2.74 8.61
C GLU A 47 -5.38 -3.89 8.80
N VAL A 48 -4.38 -4.01 7.93
CA VAL A 48 -3.37 -5.07 8.06
C VAL A 48 -2.62 -4.97 9.38
N ARG A 49 -2.36 -3.75 9.88
CA ARG A 49 -1.78 -3.52 11.20
C ARG A 49 -2.74 -3.83 12.34
N SER A 50 -4.03 -3.47 12.22
CA SER A 50 -5.02 -3.74 13.26
C SER A 50 -5.19 -5.25 13.50
N ARG A 51 -4.98 -6.06 12.45
CA ARG A 51 -4.96 -7.53 12.51
C ARG A 51 -3.64 -8.13 13.00
N GLY A 52 -2.68 -7.31 13.45
CA GLY A 52 -1.47 -7.79 14.13
C GLY A 52 -0.23 -7.98 13.26
N ALA A 53 -0.25 -7.58 11.98
CA ALA A 53 0.93 -7.68 11.13
C ALA A 53 2.16 -7.01 11.76
N ALA A 54 3.22 -7.79 11.98
CA ALA A 54 4.46 -7.32 12.62
C ALA A 54 5.23 -6.34 11.74
N ARG A 55 5.06 -6.42 10.42
CA ARG A 55 5.67 -5.51 9.44
C ARG A 55 4.81 -5.43 8.19
N VAL A 56 4.72 -4.23 7.61
CA VAL A 56 4.12 -4.01 6.29
C VAL A 56 5.19 -3.47 5.35
N VAL A 57 5.35 -4.11 4.19
CA VAL A 57 6.28 -3.73 3.12
C VAL A 57 5.48 -3.41 1.88
N ILE A 58 5.78 -2.31 1.20
CA ILE A 58 5.12 -1.91 -0.04
C ILE A 58 6.09 -2.16 -1.18
N THR A 59 5.61 -2.81 -2.24
CA THR A 59 6.39 -3.19 -3.42
C THR A 59 5.60 -2.90 -4.69
N GLY A 60 6.27 -2.81 -5.83
CA GLY A 60 5.65 -2.35 -7.07
C GLY A 60 5.67 -0.82 -7.16
N SER A 61 5.85 -0.31 -8.37
CA SER A 61 5.79 1.12 -8.62
C SER A 61 4.33 1.51 -8.83
N PRO A 62 3.77 2.43 -8.04
CA PRO A 62 2.61 3.20 -8.51
C PRO A 62 3.10 3.86 -9.78
N ARG A 63 2.63 3.42 -10.95
CA ARG A 63 3.09 4.02 -12.20
C ARG A 63 2.67 5.50 -12.14
N GLU A 64 3.68 6.37 -12.12
CA GLU A 64 3.59 7.84 -12.18
C GLU A 64 3.31 8.61 -10.87
N LEU A 65 4.18 8.46 -9.86
CA LEU A 65 4.48 9.57 -8.92
C LEU A 65 5.63 10.46 -9.44
N GLU A 66 5.86 10.48 -10.76
CA GLU A 66 6.72 11.45 -11.47
C GLU A 66 5.98 12.76 -11.80
N GLY A 67 4.91 13.08 -11.06
CA GLY A 67 4.17 14.34 -11.17
C GLY A 67 4.34 15.30 -10.00
N THR A 68 5.07 14.94 -8.94
CA THR A 68 5.29 15.82 -7.78
C THR A 68 6.76 15.86 -7.37
N GLY A 69 7.66 16.05 -8.34
CA GLY A 69 8.97 16.61 -8.08
C GLY A 69 8.85 18.11 -7.86
N ARG A 70 8.45 18.58 -6.67
CA ARG A 70 8.79 19.94 -6.24
C ARG A 70 9.83 19.90 -5.12
N THR A 71 10.98 20.47 -5.50
CA THR A 71 11.92 21.26 -4.71
C THR A 71 12.81 20.52 -3.72
N HIS A 72 14.05 20.24 -4.14
CA HIS A 72 15.21 20.74 -3.39
C HIS A 72 16.45 20.91 -4.27
N GLY A 73 17.03 22.13 -4.23
CA GLY A 73 18.32 22.51 -4.83
C GLY A 73 18.17 23.40 -6.07
N ALA A 74 18.69 24.62 -6.17
CA ALA A 74 19.51 25.41 -5.26
C ALA A 74 19.38 26.89 -5.64
N ALA A 75 19.45 27.77 -4.65
CA ALA A 75 19.84 29.15 -4.86
C ALA A 75 21.32 29.20 -5.27
N ALA A 76 21.67 29.94 -6.32
CA ALA A 76 22.92 30.71 -6.43
C ALA A 76 23.03 31.42 -7.80
N ALA A 77 23.38 32.72 -7.70
CA ALA A 77 23.93 33.64 -8.69
C ALA A 77 23.01 34.12 -9.83
#